data_AF-A0A6G3Z3T8-F1
#
_entry.id   AF-A0A6G3Z3T8-F1
#
_cell.length_a   1.000
_cell.length_b   1.000
_cell.length_c   1.000
_cell.angle_alpha   90.00
_cell.angle_beta   90.00
_cell.angle_gamma   90.00
#
_symmetry.space_group_name_H-M   'P 1'
#
loop_
_entity.id
_entity.type
_entity.pdbx_description
1 polymer ?
#
loop_
_entity_poly.entity_id
_entity_poly.type
_entity_poly.pdbx_seq_one_letter_code
_entity_poly.pdbx_strand_id
1 'polypeptide(L)'
;MKTDASIREQGYQYFLQEAPELLQILEEGLLTLREDSSINKVNTLMRATHTLKGSAACLELETITNIAHSMEDIFRALCRPEVSIGKEVEALLFEGCECLRLALMAELTDATVNDEEVLNQTATIFAQLQAHLGDCFDQDTPPPTSAELGFDVTQSIFEVGVTQRLDQLAAVLETAQAQEILSVLKTQADVFLGLGESLKLSGFREIAQATIAALEHHPEQVVSIAHLALQDFQAGQAAVLAGDRTQGGYPSEARQRLAEPQRDT
;
A
#
# COMPACT_ATOMS: atom_id res chain seq x y z
N MET A 1 -3.28 -31.45 16.79
CA MET A 1 -2.59 -31.82 15.54
C MET A 1 -3.40 -31.58 14.26
N LYS A 2 -4.74 -31.67 14.23
CA LYS A 2 -5.53 -31.36 13.01
C LYS A 2 -5.64 -29.86 12.68
N THR A 3 -5.61 -29.00 13.69
CA THR A 3 -5.75 -27.54 13.52
C THR A 3 -4.56 -26.91 12.80
N ASP A 4 -3.35 -27.42 13.07
CA ASP A 4 -2.09 -26.91 12.52
C ASP A 4 -1.98 -27.15 11.00
N ALA A 5 -2.26 -28.39 10.58
CA ALA A 5 -2.27 -28.76 9.16
C ALA A 5 -3.35 -28.01 8.37
N SER A 6 -4.53 -27.75 8.97
CA SER A 6 -5.58 -26.98 8.32
C SER A 6 -5.24 -25.49 8.17
N ILE A 7 -4.51 -24.92 9.14
CA ILE A 7 -4.04 -23.54 9.07
C ILE A 7 -2.94 -23.42 8.02
N ARG A 8 -2.02 -24.39 7.97
CA ARG A 8 -0.95 -24.43 6.96
C ARG A 8 -1.51 -24.56 5.54
N GLU A 9 -2.48 -25.45 5.33
CA GLU A 9 -3.15 -25.59 4.03
C GLU A 9 -3.82 -24.28 3.59
N GLN A 10 -4.52 -23.61 4.50
CA GLN A 10 -5.12 -22.31 4.20
C GLN A 10 -4.06 -21.26 3.86
N GLY A 11 -2.98 -21.18 4.64
CA GLY A 11 -1.85 -20.28 4.38
C GLY A 11 -1.20 -20.55 3.02
N TYR A 12 -1.08 -21.81 2.63
CA TYR A 12 -0.55 -22.21 1.33
C TYR A 12 -1.46 -21.76 0.18
N GLN A 13 -2.78 -21.95 0.30
CA GLN A 13 -3.73 -21.47 -0.71
C GLN A 13 -3.71 -19.94 -0.85
N TYR A 14 -3.60 -19.20 0.26
CA TYR A 14 -3.43 -17.75 0.23
C TYR A 14 -2.13 -17.34 -0.47
N PHE A 15 -1.03 -18.02 -0.15
CA PHE A 15 0.26 -17.76 -0.79
C PHE A 15 0.21 -17.98 -2.31
N LEU A 16 -0.42 -19.06 -2.79
CA LEU A 16 -0.56 -19.31 -4.22
C LEU A 16 -1.43 -18.26 -4.94
N GLN A 17 -2.30 -17.55 -4.23
CA GLN A 17 -3.07 -16.44 -4.78
C GLN A 17 -2.29 -15.12 -4.77
N GLU A 18 -1.56 -14.85 -3.68
CA GLU A 18 -0.81 -13.59 -3.49
C GLU A 18 0.50 -13.55 -4.29
N ALA A 19 1.23 -14.68 -4.37
CA ALA A 19 2.56 -14.70 -4.96
C ALA A 19 2.62 -14.24 -6.44
N PRO A 20 1.66 -14.60 -7.32
CA PRO A 20 1.60 -14.06 -8.67
C PRO A 20 1.44 -12.54 -8.73
N GLU A 21 0.65 -11.95 -7.83
CA GLU A 21 0.43 -10.50 -7.77
C GLU A 21 1.70 -9.78 -7.34
N LEU A 22 2.39 -10.30 -6.32
CA LEU A 22 3.67 -9.77 -5.86
C LEU A 22 4.77 -9.90 -6.92
N LEU A 23 4.81 -11.02 -7.64
CA LEU A 23 5.73 -11.20 -8.76
C LEU A 23 5.46 -10.19 -9.88
N GLN A 24 4.19 -9.95 -10.23
CA GLN A 24 3.83 -8.97 -11.24
C GLN A 24 4.30 -7.56 -10.84
N ILE A 25 4.15 -7.17 -9.57
CA ILE A 25 4.67 -5.90 -9.05
C ILE A 25 6.20 -5.80 -9.25
N LEU A 26 6.92 -6.90 -9.02
CA LEU A 26 8.37 -6.95 -9.24
C LEU A 26 8.71 -6.77 -10.72
N GLU A 27 8.08 -7.53 -11.61
CA GLU A 27 8.33 -7.48 -13.05
C GLU A 27 8.04 -6.08 -13.62
N GLU A 28 6.88 -5.50 -13.29
CA GLU A 28 6.49 -4.17 -13.76
C GLU A 28 7.38 -3.05 -13.20
N GLY A 29 7.74 -3.14 -11.92
CA GLY A 29 8.65 -2.18 -11.31
C GLY A 29 10.04 -2.24 -11.92
N LEU A 30 10.56 -3.44 -12.21
CA LEU A 30 11.86 -3.62 -12.87
C LEU A 30 11.89 -3.06 -14.30
N LEU A 31 10.81 -3.20 -15.08
CA LEU A 31 10.71 -2.66 -16.45
C LEU A 31 11.00 -1.17 -16.58
N THR A 32 10.69 -0.40 -15.53
CA THR A 32 10.83 1.06 -15.54
C THR A 32 11.86 1.55 -14.51
N LEU A 33 12.58 0.64 -13.86
CA LEU A 33 13.46 0.97 -12.74
C LEU A 33 14.68 1.81 -13.18
N ARG A 34 15.21 1.56 -14.38
CA ARG A 34 16.32 2.35 -14.94
C ARG A 34 15.91 3.79 -15.28
N GLU A 35 14.66 3.98 -15.68
CA GLU A 35 14.13 5.29 -16.09
C GLU A 35 13.65 6.11 -14.89
N ASP A 36 13.09 5.44 -13.89
CA ASP A 36 12.64 6.02 -12.62
C ASP A 36 13.06 5.10 -11.49
N SER A 37 14.17 5.45 -10.85
CA SER A 37 14.75 4.81 -9.67
C SER A 37 14.38 5.57 -8.39
N SER A 38 13.20 6.21 -8.36
CA SER A 38 12.72 6.88 -7.16
C SER A 38 12.67 5.94 -5.96
N ILE A 39 12.99 6.49 -4.78
CA ILE A 39 12.93 5.77 -3.50
C ILE A 39 11.58 5.06 -3.33
N ASN A 40 10.48 5.70 -3.75
CA ASN A 40 9.14 5.10 -3.70
C ASN A 40 9.04 3.81 -4.53
N LYS A 41 9.60 3.79 -5.75
CA LYS A 41 9.58 2.59 -6.59
C LYS A 41 10.46 1.49 -6.02
N VAL A 42 11.68 1.80 -5.62
CA VAL A 42 12.59 0.82 -5.00
C VAL A 42 11.97 0.23 -3.73
N ASN A 43 11.32 1.07 -2.92
CA ASN A 43 10.57 0.61 -1.74
C ASN A 43 9.40 -0.30 -2.10
N THR A 44 8.67 -0.03 -3.18
CA THR A 44 7.60 -0.92 -3.66
C THR A 44 8.14 -2.30 -4.03
N LEU A 45 9.26 -2.36 -4.75
CA LEU A 45 9.94 -3.62 -5.08
C LEU A 45 10.39 -4.35 -3.81
N MET A 46 11.09 -3.66 -2.91
CA MET A 46 11.55 -4.20 -1.64
C MET A 46 10.39 -4.77 -0.79
N ARG A 47 9.24 -4.08 -0.73
CA ARG A 47 8.05 -4.55 -0.02
C ARG A 47 7.48 -5.82 -0.63
N ALA A 48 7.33 -5.87 -1.95
CA ALA A 48 6.81 -7.05 -2.62
C ALA A 48 7.69 -8.28 -2.33
N THR A 49 9.01 -8.09 -2.37
CA THR A 49 9.96 -9.15 -2.02
C THR A 49 9.92 -9.52 -0.54
N HIS A 50 9.80 -8.55 0.37
CA HIS A 50 9.72 -8.80 1.81
C HIS A 50 8.47 -9.61 2.18
N THR A 51 7.32 -9.28 1.59
CA THR A 51 6.07 -10.04 1.77
C THR A 51 6.24 -11.47 1.25
N LEU A 52 6.78 -11.65 0.04
CA LEU A 52 7.08 -12.98 -0.50
C LEU A 52 7.99 -13.80 0.42
N LYS A 53 9.06 -13.21 0.93
CA LYS A 53 9.98 -13.85 1.89
C LYS A 53 9.24 -14.30 3.14
N GLY A 54 8.43 -13.42 3.74
CA GLY A 54 7.69 -13.72 4.97
C GLY A 54 6.66 -14.85 4.77
N SER A 55 5.88 -14.77 3.69
CA SER A 55 4.87 -15.79 3.36
C SER A 55 5.52 -17.14 3.03
N ALA A 56 6.60 -17.15 2.24
CA ALA A 56 7.35 -18.36 1.91
C ALA A 56 8.01 -19.00 3.14
N ALA A 57 8.61 -18.20 4.02
CA ALA A 57 9.26 -18.68 5.24
C ALA A 57 8.25 -19.34 6.20
N CYS A 58 7.06 -18.77 6.34
CA CYS A 58 5.97 -19.36 7.13
C CYS A 58 5.52 -20.73 6.60
N LEU A 59 5.71 -20.98 5.30
CA LEU A 59 5.33 -22.21 4.61
C LEU A 59 6.51 -23.18 4.41
N GLU A 60 7.69 -22.85 4.95
CA GLU A 60 8.93 -23.64 4.80
C GLU A 60 9.39 -23.80 3.34
N LEU A 61 9.05 -22.84 2.47
CA LEU A 61 9.49 -22.80 1.08
C LEU A 61 10.88 -22.16 0.99
N GLU A 62 11.91 -22.94 1.33
CA GLU A 62 13.29 -22.45 1.51
C GLU A 62 13.88 -21.80 0.24
N THR A 63 13.68 -22.40 -0.93
CA THR A 63 14.19 -21.86 -2.21
C THR A 63 13.69 -20.45 -2.45
N ILE A 64 12.36 -20.25 -2.37
CA ILE A 64 11.72 -18.95 -2.55
C ILE A 64 12.16 -17.97 -1.47
N THR A 65 12.24 -18.41 -0.22
CA THR A 65 12.68 -17.58 0.92
C THR A 65 14.08 -17.03 0.69
N ASN A 66 15.03 -17.86 0.23
CA ASN A 66 16.41 -17.45 0.00
C ASN A 66 16.56 -16.49 -1.19
N ILE A 67 15.83 -16.73 -2.28
CA ILE A 67 15.85 -15.84 -3.45
C ILE A 67 15.25 -14.49 -3.07
N ALA A 68 14.08 -14.48 -2.42
CA ALA A 68 13.41 -13.27 -1.97
C ALA A 68 14.28 -12.48 -0.97
N HIS A 69 14.90 -13.14 0.00
CA HIS A 69 15.82 -12.48 0.92
C HIS A 69 16.97 -11.78 0.19
N SER A 70 17.59 -12.48 -0.78
CA SER A 70 18.68 -11.91 -1.57
C SER A 70 18.19 -10.68 -2.35
N MET A 71 17.04 -10.76 -3.03
CA MET A 71 16.42 -9.65 -3.76
C MET A 71 16.13 -8.44 -2.85
N GLU A 72 15.61 -8.69 -1.65
CA GLU A 72 15.32 -7.65 -0.66
C GLU A 72 16.58 -6.88 -0.25
N ASP A 73 17.70 -7.58 -0.06
CA ASP A 73 18.98 -6.95 0.26
C ASP A 73 19.51 -6.08 -0.89
N ILE A 74 19.32 -6.50 -2.15
CA ILE A 74 19.65 -5.65 -3.31
C ILE A 74 18.78 -4.41 -3.32
N PHE A 75 17.45 -4.54 -3.20
CA PHE A 75 16.57 -3.37 -3.22
C PHE A 75 16.88 -2.41 -2.06
N ARG A 76 17.27 -2.93 -0.90
CA ARG A 76 17.75 -2.10 0.22
C ARG A 76 19.00 -1.31 -0.15
N ALA A 77 19.96 -1.92 -0.83
CA ALA A 77 21.16 -1.23 -1.31
C ALA A 77 20.80 -0.16 -2.37
N LEU A 78 19.82 -0.43 -3.23
CA LEU A 78 19.34 0.53 -4.24
C LEU A 78 18.61 1.74 -3.65
N CYS A 79 18.17 1.72 -2.39
CA CYS A 79 17.56 2.89 -1.73
C CYS A 79 18.56 4.02 -1.44
N ARG A 80 19.87 3.79 -1.58
CA ARG A 80 20.89 4.82 -1.36
C ARG A 80 20.91 5.81 -2.54
N PRO A 81 20.86 7.13 -2.29
CA PRO A 81 20.77 8.14 -3.34
C PRO A 81 21.98 8.19 -4.28
N GLU A 82 23.10 7.56 -3.90
CA GLU A 82 24.32 7.50 -4.69
C GLU A 82 24.33 6.37 -5.74
N VAL A 83 23.34 5.47 -5.74
CA VAL A 83 23.31 4.31 -6.64
C VAL A 83 22.70 4.68 -7.99
N SER A 84 23.46 4.44 -9.06
CA SER A 84 22.97 4.53 -10.44
C SER A 84 22.74 3.15 -11.01
N ILE A 85 21.53 2.91 -11.53
CA ILE A 85 21.14 1.63 -12.13
C ILE A 85 21.55 1.64 -13.61
N GLY A 86 22.68 1.00 -13.90
CA GLY A 86 23.16 0.75 -15.27
C GLY A 86 22.45 -0.41 -15.95
N LYS A 87 22.74 -0.64 -17.24
CA LYS A 87 22.16 -1.75 -18.01
C LYS A 87 22.54 -3.12 -17.45
N GLU A 88 23.76 -3.23 -16.93
CA GLU A 88 24.28 -4.45 -16.34
C GLU A 88 23.55 -4.80 -15.05
N VAL A 89 23.33 -3.82 -14.17
CA VAL A 89 22.56 -3.98 -12.93
C VAL A 89 21.11 -4.34 -13.24
N GLU A 90 20.48 -3.64 -14.20
CA GLU A 90 19.12 -3.92 -14.65
C GLU A 90 18.98 -5.36 -15.18
N ALA A 91 19.90 -5.82 -16.04
CA ALA A 91 19.88 -7.18 -16.56
C ALA A 91 19.99 -8.23 -15.44
N LEU A 92 20.90 -8.02 -14.50
CA LEU A 92 21.07 -8.92 -13.35
C LEU A 92 19.85 -8.94 -12.43
N LEU A 93 19.17 -7.80 -12.24
CA LEU A 93 17.91 -7.75 -11.48
C LEU A 93 16.81 -8.57 -12.16
N PHE A 94 16.70 -8.51 -13.49
CA PHE A 94 15.78 -9.35 -14.26
C PHE A 94 16.13 -10.84 -14.14
N GLU A 95 17.41 -11.20 -14.22
CA GLU A 95 17.84 -12.59 -14.04
C GLU A 95 17.51 -13.10 -12.63
N GLY A 96 17.69 -12.29 -11.59
CA GLY A 96 17.30 -12.63 -10.23
C GLY A 96 15.78 -12.79 -10.07
N CYS A 97 15.00 -11.90 -10.70
CA CYS A 97 13.54 -12.01 -10.73
C CYS A 97 13.06 -13.27 -11.47
N GLU A 98 13.78 -13.67 -12.52
CA GLU A 98 13.49 -14.89 -13.27
C GLU A 98 13.73 -16.15 -12.42
N CYS A 99 14.80 -16.19 -11.60
CA CYS A 99 15.00 -17.27 -10.63
C CYS A 99 13.82 -17.38 -9.64
N LEU A 100 13.33 -16.24 -9.14
CA LEU A 100 12.17 -16.20 -8.25
C LEU A 100 10.91 -16.71 -8.97
N ARG A 101 10.68 -16.25 -10.20
CA ARG A 101 9.55 -16.69 -11.03
C ARG A 101 9.58 -18.20 -11.25
N LEU A 102 10.73 -18.76 -11.58
CA LEU A 102 10.87 -20.21 -11.79
C LEU A 102 10.49 -21.01 -10.54
N ALA A 103 10.97 -20.59 -9.36
CA ALA A 103 10.64 -21.22 -8.10
C ALA A 103 9.14 -21.10 -7.77
N LEU A 104 8.53 -19.92 -7.96
CA LEU A 104 7.10 -19.71 -7.74
C LEU A 104 6.23 -20.54 -8.70
N MET A 105 6.61 -20.60 -9.98
CA MET A 105 5.90 -21.40 -10.98
C MET A 105 5.96 -22.89 -10.67
N ALA A 106 7.05 -23.37 -10.09
CA ALA A 106 7.19 -24.75 -9.63
C ALA A 106 6.08 -25.10 -8.61
N GLU A 107 5.92 -24.25 -7.58
CA GLU A 107 4.88 -24.42 -6.56
C GLU A 107 3.45 -24.33 -7.12
N LEU A 108 3.22 -23.42 -8.09
CA LEU A 108 1.91 -23.20 -8.70
C LEU A 108 1.48 -24.33 -9.66
N THR A 109 2.44 -24.97 -10.31
CA THR A 109 2.18 -26.00 -11.32
C THR A 109 2.47 -27.41 -10.84
N ASP A 110 2.91 -27.58 -9.59
CA ASP A 110 3.41 -28.83 -9.02
C ASP A 110 4.54 -29.43 -9.89
N ALA A 111 5.34 -28.55 -10.50
CA ALA A 111 6.46 -28.94 -11.36
C ALA A 111 7.73 -29.11 -10.52
N THR A 112 8.55 -30.08 -10.89
CA THR A 112 9.86 -30.28 -10.26
C THR A 112 10.87 -29.29 -10.84
N VAL A 113 11.46 -28.46 -9.98
CA VAL A 113 12.61 -27.62 -10.31
C VAL A 113 13.84 -28.11 -9.55
N ASN A 114 15.02 -27.92 -10.14
CA ASN A 114 16.28 -28.22 -9.49
C ASN A 114 16.65 -27.08 -8.54
N ASP A 115 16.21 -27.16 -7.29
CA ASP A 115 16.43 -26.12 -6.28
C ASP A 115 17.91 -25.73 -6.13
N GLU A 116 18.81 -26.72 -6.17
CA GLU A 116 20.26 -26.48 -6.06
C GLU A 116 20.77 -25.62 -7.23
N GLU A 117 20.30 -25.89 -8.45
CA GLU A 117 20.68 -25.11 -9.63
C GLU A 117 20.14 -23.69 -9.58
N VAL A 118 18.87 -23.52 -9.18
CA VAL A 118 18.26 -22.19 -9.02
C VAL A 118 18.97 -21.38 -7.94
N LEU A 119 19.28 -21.99 -6.79
CA LEU A 119 19.99 -21.31 -5.70
C LEU A 119 21.43 -20.96 -6.08
N ASN A 120 22.13 -21.83 -6.82
CA ASN A 120 23.48 -21.54 -7.31
C ASN A 120 23.48 -20.40 -8.35
N GLN A 121 22.51 -20.39 -9.26
CA GLN A 121 22.34 -19.32 -10.22
C GLN A 121 22.02 -17.99 -9.52
N THR A 122 21.09 -18.03 -8.56
CA THR A 122 20.77 -16.91 -7.67
C THR A 122 22.06 -16.39 -7.04
N ALA A 123 22.77 -17.20 -6.24
CA ALA A 123 24.00 -16.78 -5.57
C ALA A 123 25.02 -16.13 -6.52
N THR A 124 25.16 -16.65 -7.74
CA THR A 124 26.04 -16.08 -8.78
C THR A 124 25.60 -14.68 -9.22
N ILE A 125 24.31 -14.49 -9.51
CA ILE A 125 23.74 -13.19 -9.90
C ILE A 125 23.91 -12.18 -8.76
N PHE A 126 23.60 -12.58 -7.53
CA PHE A 126 23.70 -11.70 -6.36
C PHE A 126 25.14 -11.30 -6.05
N ALA A 127 26.11 -12.20 -6.22
CA ALA A 127 27.53 -11.85 -6.09
C ALA A 127 27.96 -10.81 -7.14
N GLN A 128 27.44 -10.90 -8.38
CA GLN A 128 27.72 -9.91 -9.42
C GLN A 128 27.06 -8.55 -9.11
N LEU A 129 25.81 -8.54 -8.66
CA LEU A 129 25.12 -7.32 -8.22
C LEU A 129 25.85 -6.66 -7.05
N GLN A 130 26.30 -7.44 -6.07
CA GLN A 130 27.10 -6.94 -4.94
C GLN A 130 28.41 -6.31 -5.42
N ALA A 131 29.11 -6.94 -6.37
CA ALA A 131 30.33 -6.38 -6.94
C ALA A 131 30.07 -5.06 -7.69
N HIS A 132 28.92 -4.91 -8.34
CA HIS A 132 28.53 -3.66 -9.02
C HIS A 132 28.10 -2.55 -8.05
N LEU A 133 27.43 -2.90 -6.96
CA LEU A 133 26.88 -1.95 -5.98
C LEU A 133 27.88 -1.56 -4.87
N GLY A 134 28.96 -2.33 -4.70
CA GLY A 134 30.08 -1.99 -3.82
C GLY A 134 29.66 -1.75 -2.37
N ASP A 135 30.18 -0.67 -1.77
CA ASP A 135 29.98 -0.28 -0.37
C ASP A 135 28.49 0.02 0.00
N CYS A 136 27.58 0.00 -0.98
CA CYS A 136 26.15 0.13 -0.74
C CYS A 136 25.56 -1.07 0.01
N PHE A 137 26.29 -2.20 0.04
CA PHE A 137 25.92 -3.42 0.76
C PHE A 137 26.29 -3.46 2.25
N ASP A 138 27.02 -2.47 2.77
CA ASP A 138 27.53 -2.56 4.15
C ASP A 138 26.41 -2.82 5.18
N GLN A 139 26.56 -3.96 5.85
CA GLN A 139 25.53 -4.74 6.55
C GLN A 139 25.08 -4.19 7.91
N ASP A 140 25.47 -2.97 8.27
CA ASP A 140 25.14 -2.38 9.58
C ASP A 140 23.83 -1.60 9.61
N THR A 141 23.08 -1.58 8.51
CA THR A 141 21.73 -0.99 8.50
C THR A 141 20.71 -2.08 8.82
N PRO A 142 20.01 -2.01 9.98
CA PRO A 142 18.91 -2.92 10.27
C PRO A 142 17.95 -2.96 9.08
N PRO A 143 17.33 -4.12 8.78
CA PRO A 143 16.29 -4.17 7.76
C PRO A 143 15.25 -3.08 8.08
N PRO A 144 14.90 -2.23 7.11
CA PRO A 144 13.93 -1.17 7.35
C PRO A 144 12.64 -1.82 7.85
N THR A 145 12.10 -1.27 8.94
CA THR A 145 10.78 -1.64 9.45
C THR A 145 9.72 -1.40 8.38
N SER A 146 8.55 -2.03 8.47
CA SER A 146 7.44 -1.76 7.54
C SER A 146 7.13 -0.26 7.43
N ALA A 147 7.33 0.51 8.50
CA ALA A 147 7.20 1.97 8.52
C ALA A 147 8.31 2.69 7.70
N GLU A 148 9.53 2.16 7.67
CA GLU A 148 10.67 2.71 6.90
C GLU A 148 10.67 2.24 5.43
N LEU A 149 10.06 1.09 5.13
CA LEU A 149 9.80 0.58 3.78
C LEU A 149 8.76 1.41 3.00
N GLY A 150 8.32 2.54 3.53
CA GLY A 150 7.26 3.34 2.95
C GLY A 150 5.92 2.59 2.88
N PHE A 151 5.64 1.67 3.82
CA PHE A 151 4.25 1.28 4.08
C PHE A 151 3.57 2.47 4.74
N ASP A 152 3.20 3.41 3.89
CA ASP A 152 2.37 4.50 4.29
C ASP A 152 0.94 3.96 4.41
N VAL A 153 0.68 3.31 5.54
CA VAL A 153 -0.65 2.79 5.92
C VAL A 153 -1.70 3.85 5.64
N THR A 154 -1.35 5.12 5.91
CA THR A 154 -2.21 6.27 5.69
C THR A 154 -2.46 6.45 4.19
N GLN A 155 -1.43 6.46 3.34
CA GLN A 155 -1.59 6.50 1.89
C GLN A 155 -2.45 5.33 1.37
N SER A 156 -2.16 4.07 1.73
CA SER A 156 -2.94 2.92 1.23
C SER A 156 -4.39 2.93 1.71
N ILE A 157 -4.65 3.31 2.95
CA ILE A 157 -6.03 3.49 3.44
C ILE A 157 -6.74 4.58 2.64
N PHE A 158 -6.05 5.65 2.28
CA PHE A 158 -6.64 6.75 1.53
C PHE A 158 -6.81 6.45 0.03
N GLU A 159 -5.88 5.72 -0.60
CA GLU A 159 -5.96 5.34 -2.02
C GLU A 159 -7.07 4.34 -2.30
N VAL A 160 -7.28 3.38 -1.40
CA VAL A 160 -8.26 2.30 -1.62
C VAL A 160 -9.50 2.51 -0.76
N GLY A 161 -9.34 2.59 0.56
CA GLY A 161 -10.45 2.60 1.52
C GLY A 161 -11.28 3.88 1.49
N VAL A 162 -10.63 5.05 1.47
CA VAL A 162 -11.31 6.35 1.40
C VAL A 162 -11.89 6.58 0.00
N THR A 163 -11.16 6.23 -1.07
CA THR A 163 -11.65 6.35 -2.47
C THR A 163 -12.96 5.61 -2.69
N GLN A 164 -13.02 4.32 -2.34
CA GLN A 164 -14.24 3.52 -2.49
C GLN A 164 -15.46 4.14 -1.78
N ARG A 165 -15.22 4.73 -0.61
CA ARG A 165 -16.26 5.37 0.18
C ARG A 165 -16.73 6.67 -0.47
N LEU A 166 -15.81 7.52 -0.91
CA LEU A 166 -16.14 8.77 -1.61
C LEU A 166 -16.86 8.51 -2.93
N ASP A 167 -16.45 7.49 -3.68
CA ASP A 167 -17.13 7.08 -4.92
C ASP A 167 -18.54 6.59 -4.65
N GLN A 168 -18.75 5.81 -3.58
CA GLN A 168 -20.09 5.40 -3.16
C GLN A 168 -20.96 6.62 -2.79
N LEU A 169 -20.42 7.59 -2.05
CA LEU A 169 -21.16 8.80 -1.70
C LEU A 169 -21.51 9.63 -2.95
N ALA A 170 -20.58 9.76 -3.90
CA ALA A 170 -20.81 10.44 -5.18
C ALA A 170 -21.93 9.76 -5.99
N ALA A 171 -21.92 8.43 -6.09
CA ALA A 171 -22.95 7.67 -6.81
C ALA A 171 -24.35 7.83 -6.19
N VAL A 172 -24.43 7.81 -4.85
CA VAL A 172 -25.68 7.99 -4.10
C VAL A 172 -26.20 9.43 -4.27
N LEU A 173 -25.32 10.44 -4.38
CA LEU A 173 -25.71 11.83 -4.61
C LEU A 173 -26.41 12.06 -5.96
N GLU A 174 -26.06 11.29 -6.99
CA GLU A 174 -26.66 11.42 -8.32
C GLU A 174 -28.03 10.74 -8.46
N THR A 175 -28.24 9.64 -7.74
CA THR A 175 -29.32 8.69 -8.05
C THR A 175 -30.31 8.47 -6.92
N ALA A 176 -29.93 8.77 -5.68
CA ALA A 176 -30.70 8.38 -4.51
C ALA A 176 -31.53 9.53 -3.91
N GLN A 177 -32.47 9.16 -3.04
CA GLN A 177 -33.32 10.11 -2.33
C GLN A 177 -32.61 10.66 -1.07
N ALA A 178 -33.07 11.81 -0.58
CA ALA A 178 -32.47 12.50 0.57
C ALA A 178 -32.28 11.62 1.81
N GLN A 179 -33.21 10.69 2.08
CA GLN A 179 -33.12 9.77 3.22
C GLN A 179 -31.96 8.76 3.09
N GLU A 180 -31.70 8.29 1.88
CA GLU A 180 -30.60 7.36 1.60
C GLU A 180 -29.26 8.08 1.63
N ILE A 181 -29.20 9.29 1.05
CA ILE A 181 -28.03 10.19 1.15
C ILE A 181 -27.69 10.46 2.62
N LEU A 182 -28.68 10.76 3.46
CA LEU A 182 -28.48 11.01 4.90
C LEU A 182 -27.86 9.79 5.59
N SER A 183 -28.38 8.60 5.34
CA SER A 183 -27.91 7.35 5.95
C SER A 183 -26.45 7.05 5.56
N VAL A 184 -26.14 7.14 4.27
CA VAL A 184 -24.79 6.88 3.75
C VAL A 184 -23.82 7.93 4.28
N LEU A 185 -24.15 9.22 4.16
CA LEU A 185 -23.27 10.29 4.59
C LEU A 185 -22.97 10.24 6.09
N LYS A 186 -23.98 9.97 6.93
CA LYS A 186 -23.77 9.84 8.38
C LYS A 186 -22.82 8.68 8.71
N THR A 187 -23.07 7.52 8.11
CA THR A 187 -22.22 6.34 8.29
C THR A 187 -20.77 6.62 7.87
N GLN A 188 -20.59 7.30 6.73
CA GLN A 188 -19.26 7.61 6.23
C GLN A 188 -18.55 8.68 7.08
N ALA A 189 -19.26 9.70 7.54
CA ALA A 189 -18.71 10.73 8.42
C ALA A 189 -18.22 10.13 9.74
N ASP A 190 -18.97 9.19 10.35
CA ASP A 190 -18.54 8.48 11.56
C ASP A 190 -17.26 7.65 11.33
N VAL A 191 -17.18 6.95 10.19
CA VAL A 191 -15.99 6.18 9.81
C VAL A 191 -14.78 7.10 9.61
N PHE A 192 -14.95 8.21 8.89
CA PHE A 192 -13.89 9.17 8.63
C PHE A 192 -13.45 9.92 9.88
N LEU A 193 -14.36 10.17 10.83
CA LEU A 193 -14.03 10.69 12.15
C LEU A 193 -13.08 9.73 12.89
N GLY A 194 -13.44 8.45 13.01
CA GLY A 194 -12.60 7.45 13.65
C GLY A 194 -11.25 7.27 12.94
N LEU A 195 -11.25 7.35 11.61
CA LEU A 195 -10.03 7.29 10.81
C LEU A 195 -9.10 8.48 11.08
N GLY A 196 -9.65 9.71 11.11
CA GLY A 196 -8.90 10.93 11.40
C GLY A 196 -8.30 10.93 12.81
N GLU A 197 -9.01 10.38 13.80
CA GLU A 197 -8.50 10.22 15.16
C GLU A 197 -7.36 9.21 15.24
N SER A 198 -7.53 8.04 14.62
CA SER A 198 -6.54 6.96 14.61
C SER A 198 -5.23 7.40 13.93
N LEU A 199 -5.34 8.13 12.81
CA LEU A 199 -4.21 8.58 12.01
C LEU A 199 -3.69 9.98 12.41
N LYS A 200 -4.29 10.61 13.43
CA LYS A 200 -3.95 11.96 13.92
C LYS A 200 -4.03 13.05 12.84
N LEU A 201 -5.01 12.94 11.94
CA LEU A 201 -5.29 13.91 10.88
C LEU A 201 -6.34 14.91 11.39
N SER A 202 -5.89 16.05 11.94
CA SER A 202 -6.78 17.01 12.60
C SER A 202 -7.82 17.62 11.67
N GLY A 203 -7.42 18.00 10.46
CA GLY A 203 -8.32 18.57 9.46
C GLY A 203 -9.34 17.57 8.92
N PHE A 204 -8.93 16.34 8.63
CA PHE A 204 -9.84 15.27 8.19
C PHE A 204 -10.90 14.95 9.26
N ARG A 205 -10.48 14.94 10.53
CA ARG A 205 -11.36 14.81 11.69
C ARG A 205 -12.35 15.97 11.79
N GLU A 206 -11.88 17.21 11.64
CA GLU A 206 -12.72 18.41 11.68
C GLU A 206 -13.76 18.43 10.56
N ILE A 207 -13.40 18.00 9.34
CA ILE A 207 -14.34 17.85 8.22
C ILE A 207 -15.47 16.88 8.59
N ALA A 208 -15.14 15.74 9.21
CA ALA A 208 -16.12 14.76 9.64
C ALA A 208 -17.04 15.29 10.75
N GLN A 209 -16.47 15.93 11.78
CA GLN A 209 -17.24 16.53 12.87
C GLN A 209 -18.18 17.62 12.38
N ALA A 210 -17.69 18.51 11.51
CA ALA A 210 -18.51 19.57 10.93
C ALA A 210 -19.64 19.02 10.05
N THR A 211 -19.40 17.90 9.36
CA THR A 211 -20.42 17.22 8.55
C THR A 211 -21.51 16.62 9.43
N ILE A 212 -21.15 15.95 10.53
CA ILE A 212 -22.10 15.39 11.50
C ILE A 212 -22.94 16.51 12.13
N ALA A 213 -22.29 17.58 12.59
CA ALA A 213 -22.97 18.73 13.19
C ALA A 213 -23.94 19.41 12.21
N ALA A 214 -23.53 19.61 10.96
CA ALA A 214 -24.40 20.19 9.93
C ALA A 214 -25.65 19.33 9.66
N LEU A 215 -25.52 18.01 9.66
CA LEU A 215 -26.66 17.10 9.50
C LEU A 215 -27.62 17.13 10.70
N GLU A 216 -27.12 17.37 11.90
CA GLU A 216 -27.94 17.51 13.12
C GLU A 216 -28.69 18.84 13.16
N HIS A 217 -28.03 19.94 12.76
CA HIS A 217 -28.64 21.28 12.76
C HIS A 217 -29.58 21.53 11.58
N HIS A 218 -29.29 20.95 10.41
CA HIS A 218 -29.99 21.22 9.16
C HIS A 218 -30.37 19.93 8.39
N PRO A 219 -31.21 19.06 8.99
CA PRO A 219 -31.62 17.79 8.37
C PRO A 219 -32.41 17.98 7.06
N GLU A 220 -32.93 19.18 6.79
CA GLU A 220 -33.60 19.54 5.55
C GLU A 220 -32.63 19.85 4.39
N GLN A 221 -31.36 20.11 4.67
CA GLN A 221 -30.34 20.50 3.68
C GLN A 221 -29.36 19.36 3.33
N VAL A 222 -29.73 18.11 3.59
CA VAL A 222 -28.88 16.92 3.42
C VAL A 222 -28.15 16.89 2.08
N VAL A 223 -28.85 17.16 0.98
CA VAL A 223 -28.24 17.12 -0.37
C VAL A 223 -27.13 18.17 -0.50
N SER A 224 -27.37 19.40 -0.03
CA SER A 224 -26.36 20.47 -0.08
C SER A 224 -25.17 20.16 0.84
N ILE A 225 -25.45 19.65 2.04
CA ILE A 225 -24.42 19.24 3.01
C ILE A 225 -23.56 18.13 2.43
N ALA A 226 -24.17 17.14 1.75
CA ALA A 226 -23.48 16.02 1.15
C ALA A 226 -22.55 16.42 -0.01
N HIS A 227 -22.98 17.33 -0.89
CA HIS A 227 -22.13 17.85 -1.97
C HIS A 227 -20.91 18.58 -1.43
N LEU A 228 -21.11 19.45 -0.45
CA LEU A 228 -20.00 20.09 0.25
C LEU A 228 -19.12 18.98 0.86
N ALA A 229 -19.73 18.01 1.56
CA ALA A 229 -19.00 16.97 2.29
C ALA A 229 -18.06 16.19 1.42
N LEU A 230 -18.57 15.73 0.27
CA LEU A 230 -17.77 15.05 -0.73
C LEU A 230 -16.58 15.91 -1.19
N GLN A 231 -16.79 17.20 -1.48
CA GLN A 231 -15.72 18.10 -1.91
C GLN A 231 -14.61 18.27 -0.86
N ASP A 232 -14.98 18.52 0.41
CA ASP A 232 -14.00 18.71 1.48
C ASP A 232 -13.23 17.41 1.76
N PHE A 233 -13.90 16.25 1.75
CA PHE A 233 -13.22 14.97 1.93
C PHE A 233 -12.33 14.60 0.74
N GLN A 234 -12.72 14.91 -0.49
CA GLN A 234 -11.87 14.73 -1.68
C GLN A 234 -10.63 15.63 -1.62
N ALA A 235 -10.78 16.89 -1.20
CA ALA A 235 -9.66 17.80 -1.01
C ALA A 235 -8.72 17.31 0.11
N GLY A 236 -9.29 16.83 1.22
CA GLY A 236 -8.54 16.22 2.31
C GLY A 236 -7.80 14.97 1.90
N GLN A 237 -8.46 14.09 1.13
CA GLN A 237 -7.84 12.90 0.55
C GLN A 237 -6.69 13.27 -0.37
N ALA A 238 -6.87 14.22 -1.28
CA ALA A 238 -5.81 14.67 -2.19
C ALA A 238 -4.59 15.22 -1.42
N ALA A 239 -4.81 15.97 -0.34
CA ALA A 239 -3.73 16.45 0.52
C ALA A 239 -2.95 15.30 1.17
N VAL A 240 -3.66 14.27 1.67
CA VAL A 240 -3.03 13.07 2.22
C VAL A 240 -2.26 12.32 1.12
N LEU A 241 -2.84 12.10 -0.06
CA LEU A 241 -2.12 11.43 -1.16
C LEU A 241 -0.89 12.22 -1.64
N ALA A 242 -0.90 13.56 -1.50
CA ALA A 242 0.24 14.43 -1.78
C ALA A 242 1.31 14.47 -0.67
N GLY A 243 1.12 13.75 0.44
CA GLY A 243 2.11 13.61 1.52
C GLY A 243 1.76 14.28 2.85
N ASP A 244 0.58 14.87 3.01
CA ASP A 244 0.15 15.41 4.31
C ASP A 244 -0.20 14.29 5.31
N ARG A 245 0.48 14.26 6.45
CA ARG A 245 0.27 13.28 7.52
C ARG A 245 -0.19 13.91 8.83
N THR A 246 -0.60 15.17 8.79
CA THR A 246 -0.93 15.95 10.00
C THR A 246 -2.31 16.57 9.96
N GLN A 247 -2.74 17.10 8.81
CA GLN A 247 -4.05 17.75 8.69
C GLN A 247 -5.04 16.85 7.96
N GLY A 248 -4.75 16.50 6.71
CA GLY A 248 -5.70 15.83 5.82
C GLY A 248 -6.82 16.76 5.36
N GLY A 249 -6.48 18.00 5.00
CA GLY A 249 -7.41 19.01 4.49
C GLY A 249 -7.95 19.97 5.54
N TYR A 250 -8.96 20.76 5.18
CA TYR A 250 -9.65 21.72 6.05
C TYR A 250 -11.15 21.75 5.71
N PRO A 251 -12.05 21.93 6.70
CA PRO A 251 -13.46 22.19 6.41
C PRO A 251 -13.63 23.53 5.71
N SER A 252 -14.42 23.55 4.64
CA SER A 252 -14.76 24.77 3.90
C SER A 252 -15.52 25.78 4.76
N GLU A 253 -15.31 27.08 4.52
CA GLU A 253 -16.02 28.16 5.24
C GLU A 253 -17.55 28.02 5.13
N ALA A 254 -18.05 27.54 3.98
CA ALA A 254 -19.46 27.29 3.77
C ALA A 254 -20.00 26.21 4.72
N ARG A 255 -19.19 25.20 5.05
CA ARG A 255 -19.57 24.16 6.01
C ARG A 255 -19.45 24.62 7.45
N GLN A 256 -18.40 25.36 7.80
CA GLN A 256 -18.25 25.91 9.15
C GLN A 256 -19.50 26.72 9.55
N ARG A 257 -20.07 27.49 8.62
CA ARG A 257 -21.32 28.23 8.83
C ARG A 257 -22.56 27.34 9.03
N LEU A 258 -22.59 26.15 8.43
CA LEU A 258 -23.69 25.18 8.60
C LEU A 258 -23.52 24.33 9.88
N ALA A 259 -22.30 24.25 10.42
CA ALA A 259 -22.01 23.54 11.66
C ALA A 259 -22.22 24.40 12.92
N GLU A 260 -22.32 25.73 12.78
CA GLU A 260 -22.66 26.62 13.89
C GLU A 260 -24.13 26.41 14.33
N PRO A 261 -24.41 26.36 15.65
CA PRO A 261 -25.79 26.27 16.13
C PRO A 261 -26.58 27.51 15.73
N GLN A 262 -27.85 27.33 15.34
CA GLN A 262 -28.75 28.46 15.08
C GLN A 262 -28.76 29.41 16.28
N ARG A 263 -28.31 30.65 16.08
CA ARG A 263 -28.54 31.71 17.06
C ARG A 263 -30.05 32.00 17.04
N ASP A 264 -30.77 31.45 18.01
CA ASP A 264 -32.13 31.85 18.32
C ASP A 264 -32.17 33.38 18.49
N THR A 265 -32.90 34.05 17.60
CA THR A 265 -33.45 35.41 17.81
C THR A 265 -34.89 35.31 18.25
#